data_AF-A0A7S4J1Z3-F1
#
_entry.id   AF-A0A7S4J1Z3-F1
#
_cell.length_a   1.000
_cell.length_b   1.000
_cell.length_c   1.000
_cell.angle_alpha   90.00
_cell.angle_beta   90.00
_cell.angle_gamma   90.00
#
_symmetry.space_group_name_H-M   'P 1'
#
loop_
_entity.id
_entity.type
_entity.pdbx_description
1 polymer ?
#
loop_
_entity_poly.entity_id
_entity_poly.type
_entity_poly.pdbx_seq_one_letter_code
_entity_poly.pdbx_strand_id
1 'polypeptide(L)'
;GPGGRGFSLLGFDVLVDSRMSLHLLEVNSNPSLQIDVCELPPPGFVAPPKDLRATPNKEPSPHGKPCHCMEMGCLHFHRPCRVDETVKRAAVGGALSLLLGGRTHRSRDAGDASATATCTGTCADADNEEGEGEGEGE
;
A
#
# COMPACT_ATOMS: atom_id res chain seq x y z
N GLY A 1 32.04 -20.54 15.89
CA GLY A 1 31.66 -19.21 15.40
C GLY A 1 30.15 -19.13 15.41
N PRO A 2 29.54 -18.05 15.91
CA PRO A 2 28.08 -17.98 15.95
C PRO A 2 27.56 -18.03 14.51
N GLY A 3 26.81 -19.08 14.17
CA GLY A 3 26.22 -19.26 12.85
C GLY A 3 25.38 -18.02 12.49
N GLY A 4 25.65 -17.43 11.33
CA GLY A 4 24.96 -16.24 10.87
C GLY A 4 23.46 -16.50 10.82
N ARG A 5 22.68 -15.69 11.53
CA ARG A 5 21.22 -15.67 11.37
C ARG A 5 20.93 -14.85 10.13
N GLY A 6 20.23 -15.44 9.17
CA GLY A 6 19.81 -14.77 7.96
C GLY A 6 18.33 -15.04 7.70
N PHE A 7 17.72 -14.18 6.89
CA PHE A 7 16.41 -14.41 6.32
C PHE A 7 16.46 -14.07 4.83
N SER A 8 15.49 -14.59 4.08
CA SER A 8 15.29 -14.24 2.67
C SER A 8 13.83 -13.86 2.49
N LEU A 9 13.60 -12.73 1.82
CA LEU A 9 12.28 -12.33 1.38
C LEU A 9 12.10 -12.75 -0.06
N LEU A 10 11.08 -13.56 -0.33
CA LEU A 10 10.76 -14.08 -1.65
C LEU A 10 9.42 -13.49 -2.12
N GLY A 11 9.36 -13.04 -3.37
CA GLY A 11 8.12 -12.73 -4.06
C GLY A 11 7.62 -13.95 -4.81
N PHE A 12 6.32 -14.22 -4.73
CA PHE A 12 5.68 -15.30 -5.47
C PHE A 12 4.66 -14.70 -6.43
N ASP A 13 4.88 -14.90 -7.72
CA ASP A 13 3.90 -14.49 -8.73
C ASP A 13 2.96 -15.66 -8.96
N VAL A 14 1.68 -15.46 -8.67
CA VAL A 14 0.66 -16.51 -8.72
C VAL A 14 -0.46 -16.13 -9.67
N LEU A 15 -0.91 -17.09 -10.48
CA LEU A 15 -2.11 -16.99 -11.29
C LEU A 15 -3.26 -17.66 -10.56
N VAL A 16 -4.39 -16.95 -10.42
CA VAL A 16 -5.64 -17.52 -9.92
C VAL A 16 -6.54 -17.84 -11.11
N ASP A 17 -6.91 -19.11 -11.27
CA ASP A 17 -7.78 -19.53 -12.38
C ASP A 17 -9.29 -19.35 -12.06
N SER A 18 -10.15 -19.67 -13.03
CA SER A 18 -11.61 -19.57 -12.88
C SER A 18 -12.21 -20.53 -11.85
N ARG A 19 -11.42 -21.49 -11.35
CA ARG A 19 -11.81 -22.45 -10.31
C ARG A 19 -11.22 -22.07 -8.94
N MET A 20 -10.65 -20.87 -8.81
CA MET A 20 -9.95 -20.41 -7.61
C MET A 20 -8.74 -21.27 -7.24
N SER A 21 -8.12 -21.93 -8.22
CA SER A 21 -6.87 -22.66 -8.01
C SER A 21 -5.69 -21.70 -8.20
N LEU A 22 -4.68 -21.85 -7.34
CA LEU A 22 -3.45 -21.08 -7.39
C LEU A 22 -2.39 -21.82 -8.20
N HIS A 23 -1.85 -21.16 -9.22
CA HIS A 23 -0.75 -21.67 -10.03
C HIS A 23 0.47 -20.79 -9.83
N LEU A 24 1.58 -21.35 -9.36
CA LEU A 24 2.84 -20.62 -9.21
C LEU A 24 3.46 -20.34 -10.58
N LEU A 25 3.77 -19.08 -10.87
CA LEU A 25 4.41 -18.63 -12.11
C LEU A 25 5.92 -18.45 -11.92
N GLU A 26 6.30 -17.64 -10.93
CA GLU A 26 7.69 -17.25 -10.67
C GLU A 26 7.95 -17.12 -9.17
N VAL A 27 9.21 -17.37 -8.77
CA VAL A 27 9.74 -17.01 -7.45
C VAL A 27 10.87 -16.00 -7.65
N ASN A 28 10.66 -14.77 -7.19
CA ASN A 28 11.63 -13.69 -7.27
C ASN A 28 12.38 -13.54 -5.94
N SER A 29 13.71 -13.70 -5.97
CA SER A 29 14.57 -13.57 -4.78
C SER A 29 14.89 -12.11 -4.40
N ASN A 30 14.48 -11.15 -5.22
CA ASN A 30 14.61 -9.72 -4.99
C ASN A 30 13.30 -8.98 -5.36
N PRO A 31 12.20 -9.24 -4.63
CA PRO A 31 10.93 -8.59 -4.91
C PRO A 31 11.00 -7.08 -4.64
N SER A 32 10.27 -6.28 -5.42
CA SER A 32 10.20 -4.83 -5.18
C SER A 32 9.57 -4.51 -3.82
N LEU A 33 10.21 -3.62 -3.07
CA LEU A 33 9.72 -3.08 -1.80
C LEU A 33 9.13 -1.66 -1.93
N GLN A 34 8.96 -1.17 -3.15
CA GLN A 34 8.18 0.04 -3.43
C GLN A 34 6.78 -0.10 -2.84
N ILE A 35 6.23 0.95 -2.22
CA ILE A 35 4.90 0.91 -1.58
C ILE A 35 3.94 1.88 -2.24
N ASP A 36 4.27 2.33 -3.44
CA ASP A 36 3.58 3.35 -4.19
C ASP A 36 2.85 2.76 -5.41
N VAL A 37 1.70 3.36 -5.72
CA VAL A 37 0.95 3.09 -6.95
C VAL A 37 1.02 4.31 -7.85
N CYS A 38 1.22 4.04 -9.15
CA CYS A 38 1.17 5.05 -10.20
C CYS A 38 -0.27 5.33 -10.60
N GLU A 39 -0.65 6.59 -10.59
CA GLU A 39 -1.97 7.05 -11.00
C GLU A 39 -1.89 8.06 -12.12
N LEU A 40 -2.83 7.94 -13.05
CA LEU A 40 -3.01 8.98 -14.05
C LEU A 40 -3.59 10.24 -13.39
N PRO A 41 -3.23 11.43 -13.89
CA PRO A 41 -3.88 12.67 -13.50
C PRO A 41 -5.40 12.55 -13.66
N PRO A 42 -6.20 13.21 -12.79
CA PRO A 42 -7.63 13.31 -13.00
C PRO A 42 -7.93 14.02 -14.34
N PRO A 43 -9.08 13.72 -14.97
CA PRO A 43 -9.50 14.43 -16.18
C PRO A 43 -9.49 15.95 -15.97
N GLY A 44 -8.94 16.69 -16.94
CA GLY A 44 -8.83 18.15 -16.85
C GLY A 44 -7.63 18.67 -16.06
N PHE A 45 -6.77 17.80 -15.52
CA PHE A 45 -5.51 18.24 -14.93
C PHE A 45 -4.62 18.90 -15.98
N VAL A 46 -4.25 20.15 -15.74
CA VAL A 46 -3.26 20.89 -16.54
C VAL A 46 -1.97 20.95 -15.75
N ALA A 47 -0.91 20.35 -16.30
CA ALA A 47 0.39 20.40 -15.66
C ALA A 47 0.84 21.85 -15.48
N PRO A 48 1.35 22.23 -14.30
CA PRO A 48 1.88 23.56 -14.11
C PRO A 48 3.03 23.78 -15.12
N PRO A 49 3.14 24.99 -15.72
CA PRO A 49 4.27 25.34 -16.56
C PRO A 49 5.59 25.04 -15.84
N LYS A 50 6.53 24.38 -16.53
CA LYS A 50 7.82 23.94 -15.95
C LYS A 50 8.67 25.10 -15.38
N ASP A 51 8.34 26.33 -15.74
CA ASP A 51 9.16 27.52 -15.47
C ASP A 51 8.65 28.38 -14.30
N LEU A 52 7.51 28.03 -13.69
CA LEU A 52 7.01 28.76 -12.54
C LEU A 52 7.64 28.20 -11.27
N ARG A 53 8.78 28.81 -10.87
CA ARG A 53 9.34 28.67 -9.52
C ARG A 53 8.21 28.77 -8.50
N ALA A 54 8.08 27.76 -7.65
CA ALA A 54 7.05 27.67 -6.64
C ALA A 54 6.97 29.00 -5.87
N THR A 55 5.88 29.72 -6.04
CA THR A 55 5.58 30.86 -5.17
C THR A 55 5.35 30.30 -3.76
N PRO A 56 6.04 30.81 -2.73
CA PRO A 56 6.05 30.22 -1.38
C PRO A 56 4.69 30.17 -0.67
N ASN A 57 3.65 30.79 -1.24
CA ASN A 57 2.31 30.90 -0.64
C ASN A 57 1.22 30.09 -1.36
N LYS A 58 1.56 29.19 -2.29
CA LYS A 58 0.53 28.36 -2.94
C LYS A 58 0.28 27.12 -2.09
N GLU A 59 -0.96 26.95 -1.64
CA GLU A 59 -1.39 25.75 -0.93
C GLU A 59 -0.98 24.50 -1.72
N PRO A 60 -0.48 23.45 -1.02
CA PRO A 60 -0.12 22.21 -1.68
C PRO A 60 -1.32 21.68 -2.44
N SER A 61 -1.13 21.41 -3.75
CA SER A 61 -2.15 20.72 -4.55
C SER A 61 -2.61 19.48 -3.79
N PRO A 62 -3.94 19.24 -3.64
CA PRO A 62 -4.45 18.06 -2.95
C PRO A 62 -4.01 16.76 -3.64
N HIS A 63 -3.59 16.84 -4.90
CA HIS A 63 -3.12 15.70 -5.70
C HIS A 63 -1.60 15.48 -5.61
N GLY A 64 -0.88 16.27 -4.82
CA GLY A 64 0.58 16.17 -4.70
C GLY A 64 1.33 16.74 -5.92
N LYS A 65 2.64 16.46 -5.98
CA LYS A 65 3.52 16.89 -7.08
C LYS A 65 3.54 15.80 -8.17
N PRO A 66 3.47 16.17 -9.45
CA PRO A 66 3.66 15.20 -10.52
C PRO A 66 5.00 14.47 -10.38
N CYS A 67 4.99 13.17 -10.65
CA CYS A 67 6.21 12.39 -10.65
C CYS A 67 7.05 12.69 -11.90
N HIS A 68 8.37 12.58 -11.75
CA HIS A 68 9.34 12.72 -12.83
C HIS A 68 10.10 11.40 -13.08
N CYS A 69 9.59 10.27 -12.59
CA CYS A 69 10.20 8.98 -12.93
C CYS A 69 10.04 8.71 -14.43
N MET A 70 10.99 7.98 -15.00
CA MET A 70 10.98 7.61 -16.42
C MET A 70 10.26 6.28 -16.67
N GLU A 71 9.53 5.77 -15.67
CA GLU A 71 8.88 4.45 -15.72
C GLU A 71 7.65 4.47 -16.62
N MET A 72 6.94 5.61 -16.68
CA MET A 72 5.82 5.81 -17.59
C MET A 72 6.13 6.89 -18.61
N GLY A 73 5.71 6.67 -19.86
CA GLY A 73 5.83 7.65 -20.95
C GLY A 73 4.87 8.84 -20.85
N CYS A 74 4.08 8.93 -19.77
CA CYS A 74 3.08 9.97 -19.55
C CYS A 74 3.18 10.56 -18.13
N LEU A 75 2.54 11.72 -17.94
CA LEU A 75 2.41 12.38 -16.65
C LEU A 75 1.62 11.49 -15.68
N HIS A 76 2.13 11.31 -14.47
CA HIS A 76 1.50 10.48 -13.44
C HIS A 76 1.89 10.95 -12.04
N PHE A 77 1.23 10.40 -11.03
CA PHE A 77 1.49 10.63 -9.61
C PHE A 77 1.81 9.32 -8.93
N HIS A 78 2.74 9.34 -7.97
CA HIS A 78 2.95 8.22 -7.06
C HIS A 78 2.27 8.56 -5.75
N ARG A 79 1.42 7.64 -5.27
CA ARG A 79 0.83 7.72 -3.93
C ARG A 79 1.07 6.42 -3.18
N PRO A 80 1.17 6.44 -1.84
CA PRO A 80 1.23 5.20 -1.07
C PRO A 80 0.05 4.28 -1.39
N CYS A 81 0.35 3.06 -1.80
CA CYS A 81 -0.58 1.96 -1.96
C CYS A 81 -0.81 1.30 -0.59
N ARG A 82 -2.02 1.45 -0.03
CA ARG A 82 -2.36 0.90 1.29
C ARG A 82 -2.22 -0.63 1.35
N VAL A 83 -2.53 -1.32 0.24
CA VAL A 83 -2.40 -2.78 0.15
C VAL A 83 -0.93 -3.17 0.24
N ASP A 84 -0.08 -2.59 -0.59
CA ASP A 84 1.36 -2.82 -0.57
C ASP A 84 1.97 -2.48 0.78
N GLU A 85 1.63 -1.32 1.34
CA GLU A 85 2.11 -0.91 2.66
C GLU A 85 1.76 -1.96 3.72
N THR A 86 0.51 -2.43 3.75
CA THR A 86 0.05 -3.43 4.72
C THR A 86 0.79 -4.76 4.55
N VAL A 87 0.83 -5.29 3.33
CA VAL A 87 1.43 -6.60 3.03
C VAL A 87 2.94 -6.58 3.22
N LYS A 88 3.63 -5.56 2.68
CA LYS A 88 5.09 -5.44 2.77
C LYS A 88 5.54 -5.12 4.19
N ARG A 89 4.79 -4.31 4.95
CA ARG A 89 5.05 -4.10 6.38
C ARG A 89 4.94 -5.39 7.18
N ALA A 90 3.90 -6.20 6.92
CA ALA A 90 3.74 -7.48 7.60
C ALA A 90 4.90 -8.45 7.28
N ALA A 91 5.25 -8.58 6.00
CA ALA A 91 6.32 -9.49 5.56
C ALA A 91 7.71 -9.07 6.10
N VAL A 92 8.10 -7.81 5.88
CA VAL A 92 9.40 -7.28 6.31
C VAL A 92 9.47 -7.18 7.84
N GLY A 93 8.42 -6.66 8.47
CA GLY A 93 8.33 -6.53 9.93
C GLY A 93 8.39 -7.90 10.64
N GLY A 94 7.69 -8.91 10.10
CA GLY A 94 7.76 -10.28 10.59
C GLY A 94 9.17 -10.88 10.48
N ALA A 95 9.81 -10.72 9.32
CA ALA A 95 11.16 -11.22 9.09
C ALA A 95 12.20 -10.57 10.04
N LEU A 96 12.13 -9.25 10.22
CA LEU A 96 13.01 -8.53 11.16
C LEU A 96 12.75 -8.94 12.60
N SER A 97 11.48 -9.14 12.99
CA SER A 97 11.13 -9.59 14.35
C SER A 97 11.74 -10.94 14.69
N LEU A 98 11.76 -11.87 13.74
CA LEU A 98 12.41 -13.18 13.89
C LEU A 98 13.93 -13.05 14.01
N LEU A 99 14.54 -12.20 13.17
CA LEU A 99 16.00 -12.01 13.16
C LEU A 99 16.51 -11.35 14.45
N LEU A 100 15.82 -10.31 14.91
CA LEU A 100 16.20 -9.51 16.08
C LEU A 100 15.89 -10.20 17.42
N GLY A 101 15.36 -11.43 17.39
CA GLY A 101 15.18 -12.24 18.59
C GLY A 101 13.96 -11.87 19.41
N GLY A 102 12.92 -11.30 18.79
CA GLY A 102 11.63 -11.08 19.41
C GLY A 102 10.93 -12.41 19.73
N ARG A 103 11.23 -12.99 20.90
CA ARG A 103 10.33 -13.93 21.56
C ARG A 103 9.06 -13.19 21.97
N THR A 104 8.08 -13.10 21.08
CA THR A 104 6.67 -12.83 21.37
C THR A 104 5.91 -13.32 20.14
N HIS A 105 4.96 -14.24 20.14
CA HIS A 105 4.13 -14.84 21.17
C HIS A 105 3.76 -16.21 20.58
N ARG A 106 3.77 -17.30 21.35
CA ARG A 106 3.07 -18.52 20.92
C ARG A 106 1.60 -18.12 20.84
N SER A 107 1.08 -17.89 19.65
CA SER A 107 -0.34 -18.15 19.40
C SER A 107 -0.49 -19.66 19.53
N ARG A 108 -0.70 -20.10 20.77
CA ARG A 108 -1.42 -21.34 21.04
C ARG A 108 -2.87 -21.01 20.70
N ASP A 109 -3.20 -21.12 19.42
CA ASP A 109 -4.52 -21.49 18.96
C ASP A 109 -4.29 -22.40 17.76
N ALA A 110 -4.15 -23.68 18.09
CA ALA A 110 -4.30 -24.76 17.12
C ALA A 110 -5.79 -24.86 16.81
N GLY A 111 -6.16 -24.39 15.63
CA GLY A 111 -7.48 -24.56 15.05
C GLY A 111 -7.57 -23.78 13.75
N ASP A 112 -7.17 -24.43 12.64
CA ASP A 112 -7.48 -24.04 11.26
C ASP A 112 -7.62 -22.54 10.96
N ALA A 113 -6.50 -21.92 10.61
CA ALA A 113 -6.54 -20.83 9.66
C ALA A 113 -5.25 -20.87 8.84
N SER A 114 -5.43 -21.25 7.57
CA SER A 114 -4.64 -20.78 6.44
C SER A 114 -4.16 -19.34 6.69
N ALA A 115 -3.00 -18.97 6.16
CA ALA A 115 -2.56 -17.59 6.09
C ALA A 115 -3.48 -16.76 5.18
N THR A 116 -4.74 -16.61 5.57
CA THR A 116 -5.62 -15.56 5.12
C THR A 116 -5.13 -14.31 5.83
N ALA A 117 -4.25 -13.59 5.15
CA ALA A 117 -4.28 -12.14 5.22
C ALA A 117 -5.65 -11.70 4.67
N THR A 118 -6.71 -11.90 5.46
CA THR A 118 -8.02 -11.36 5.15
C THR A 118 -7.89 -9.87 5.37
N CYS A 119 -7.64 -9.14 4.29
CA CYS A 119 -7.98 -7.73 4.21
C CYS A 119 -9.51 -7.64 4.33
N THR A 120 -10.04 -7.67 5.56
CA THR A 120 -11.39 -7.20 5.85
C THR A 120 -11.35 -5.66 5.91
N GLY A 121 -10.89 -5.05 4.83
CA GLY A 121 -11.07 -3.62 4.60
C GLY A 121 -12.48 -3.43 4.07
N THR A 122 -13.47 -3.42 4.96
CA THR A 122 -14.72 -2.74 4.63
C THR A 122 -14.37 -1.27 4.48
N CYS A 123 -14.29 -0.79 3.24
CA CYS A 123 -14.55 0.60 2.93
C CYS A 123 -16.03 0.84 3.24
N ALA A 124 -16.36 0.97 4.52
CA ALA A 124 -17.55 1.69 4.92
C ALA A 124 -17.19 3.16 4.74
N ASP A 125 -17.69 3.72 3.65
CA ASP A 125 -17.81 5.15 3.47
C ASP A 125 -18.50 5.72 4.72
N ALA A 126 -17.77 6.55 5.45
CA ALA A 126 -18.38 7.36 6.49
C ALA A 126 -19.06 8.53 5.76
N ASP A 127 -20.30 8.30 5.35
CA ASP A 127 -21.23 9.35 4.98
C ASP A 127 -21.44 10.26 6.20
N ASN A 128 -20.79 11.42 6.16
CA ASN A 128 -21.02 12.50 7.12
C ASN A 128 -22.31 13.23 6.72
N GLU A 129 -23.46 12.64 7.01
CA GLU A 129 -24.73 13.37 7.05
C GLU A 129 -24.80 14.13 8.38
N GLU A 130 -24.27 15.36 8.39
CA GLU A 130 -24.61 16.33 9.44
C GLU A 130 -25.99 16.90 9.13
N GLY A 131 -26.94 16.49 9.97
CA GLY A 131 -28.36 16.76 9.85
C GLY A 131 -28.76 18.21 10.06
N GLU A 132 -29.94 18.45 9.51
CA GLU A 132 -30.76 19.66 9.59
C GLU A 132 -31.11 19.99 11.04
N GLY A 133 -30.80 21.23 11.46
CA GLY A 133 -31.33 21.82 12.67
C GLY A 133 -32.40 22.85 12.31
N GLU A 134 -33.65 22.41 12.23
CA GLU A 134 -34.82 23.30 12.30
C GLU A 134 -35.00 23.76 13.77
N GLY A 135 -35.11 25.07 13.97
CA GLY A 135 -35.41 25.68 15.26
C GLY A 135 -36.31 26.89 15.06
N GLU A 136 -37.63 26.67 15.17
CA GLU A 136 -38.66 27.69 15.31
C GLU A 136 -38.77 28.17 16.78
N GLY A 137 -39.12 29.45 16.97
CA GLY A 137 -39.51 30.09 18.24
C GLY A 137 -38.62 31.29 18.59
N GLU A 138 -39.09 32.52 18.76
CA GLU A 138 -40.42 33.15 18.93
C GLU A 138 -40.49 34.47 18.17
#